data_AF-A0A964INR0-F1
#
_entry.id   AF-A0A964INR0-F1
#
_cell.length_a   1.000
_cell.length_b   1.000
_cell.length_c   1.000
_cell.angle_alpha   90.00
_cell.angle_beta   90.00
_cell.angle_gamma   90.00
#
_symmetry.space_group_name_H-M   'P 1'
#
loop_
_entity.id
_entity.type
_entity.pdbx_description
1 polymer ?
#
loop_
_entity_poly.entity_id
_entity_poly.type
_entity_poly.pdbx_seq_one_letter_code
_entity_poly.pdbx_strand_id
1 'polypeptide(L)'
;MFVAKDLRPMLATLPAQPPALTVAGFVYEPKYDGIRAIVEVVPGADQAVVRLWSRNGNEKTAQFPDIVDAVGQWGRRLPGTVVLDGEVTALDANGRPAGFQRLQHRIHVSVPGYRSSKAMRSPDQQPAALIVFDLLRDKDDDLRTLPLSERRVRLEALFRTHQPASTTIRLTEQSAGNGEALMARARKEGWEGLLVKLARAPYRPGKRSPEWMKLKLLKQDEFVIGGWTAPQGTRAHFGALILGAQGEAGELEYVGDVGTGFTGAELERLMGLLKRIETPTCPFKLKPKVKDTAHWVKPLLVAQIRYAEMTDEGRLRHPSYLGLRDDKPAKAVTVPRVRTVPKVPKGLVPKGAKGATAQIPTSKDVESLIGQLNELEKARKNGTLLLPDGDTLEVTNLHKIFWPQGKQTKGDLIRHYARMAPFILPVVHNRPLVMKRLPNGVDAPFFYQHRAPDVPPPGVRSESLPKDDVPARLIGGSLKTLLYMAQLASISMDPWFSTMADLNSADQVAIDLDPQPGATFEHILTVARWVQEELDRVNVPGFPKTSGSEGLHIFIPLPRGTPYQAGMLFCQIVATLVSMK
;
A
#
# COMPACT_ATOMS: atom_id res chain seq x y z
N MET A 1 -1.09 31.15 -23.86
CA MET A 1 0.11 30.69 -23.14
C MET A 1 -0.12 30.89 -21.64
N PHE A 2 0.17 29.91 -20.77
CA PHE A 2 -0.09 30.03 -19.32
C PHE A 2 1.01 30.84 -18.61
N VAL A 3 0.79 31.28 -17.37
CA VAL A 3 1.82 31.98 -16.57
C VAL A 3 2.36 31.04 -15.50
N ALA A 4 3.68 30.85 -15.44
CA ALA A 4 4.30 29.88 -14.51
C ALA A 4 4.02 30.20 -13.04
N LYS A 5 4.00 31.49 -12.66
CA LYS A 5 3.72 31.96 -11.28
C LYS A 5 2.34 31.53 -10.76
N ASP A 6 1.36 31.41 -11.65
CA ASP A 6 -0.03 31.09 -11.32
C ASP A 6 -0.27 29.57 -11.34
N LEU A 7 0.72 28.80 -11.79
CA LEU A 7 0.64 27.35 -11.84
C LEU A 7 0.72 26.76 -10.42
N ARG A 8 -0.08 25.73 -10.17
CA ARG A 8 0.03 24.88 -8.98
C ARG A 8 0.42 23.47 -9.43
N PRO A 9 1.36 22.79 -8.75
CA PRO A 9 1.76 21.45 -9.16
C PRO A 9 0.61 20.44 -9.10
N MET A 10 0.63 19.45 -9.97
CA MET A 10 -0.20 18.24 -9.87
C MET A 10 0.21 17.45 -8.62
N LEU A 11 -0.76 16.86 -7.92
CA LEU A 11 -0.55 16.19 -6.64
C LEU A 11 -0.82 14.69 -6.74
N ALA A 12 0.04 13.88 -6.12
CA ALA A 12 -0.10 12.43 -6.08
C ALA A 12 -1.02 11.94 -4.95
N THR A 13 -1.91 11.01 -5.25
CA THR A 13 -2.80 10.33 -4.30
C THR A 13 -2.04 9.26 -3.50
N LEU A 14 -2.36 9.09 -2.21
CA LEU A 14 -1.96 7.88 -1.49
C LEU A 14 -3.05 6.84 -1.75
N PRO A 15 -2.79 5.78 -2.52
CA PRO A 15 -3.83 4.80 -2.79
C PRO A 15 -4.12 3.97 -1.54
N ALA A 16 -5.36 3.48 -1.39
CA ALA A 16 -5.76 2.64 -0.26
C ALA A 16 -4.97 1.31 -0.24
N GLN A 17 -4.61 0.81 -1.43
CA GLN A 17 -3.68 -0.30 -1.63
C GLN A 17 -2.66 0.12 -2.70
N PRO A 18 -1.36 -0.18 -2.54
CA PRO A 18 -0.38 0.11 -3.58
C PRO A 18 -0.68 -0.73 -4.83
N PRO A 19 -0.61 -0.15 -6.04
CA PRO A 19 -0.66 -0.93 -7.27
C PRO A 19 0.51 -1.91 -7.33
N ALA A 20 0.36 -2.96 -8.13
CA ALA A 20 1.49 -3.79 -8.50
C ALA A 20 2.63 -2.93 -9.08
N LEU A 21 3.86 -3.39 -8.89
CA LEU A 21 5.04 -2.68 -9.40
C LEU A 21 5.32 -3.03 -10.86
N THR A 22 4.65 -4.04 -11.41
CA THR A 22 4.72 -4.47 -12.81
C THR A 22 3.40 -4.22 -13.53
N VAL A 23 3.06 -2.95 -13.74
CA VAL A 23 1.83 -2.55 -14.44
C VAL A 23 2.16 -1.87 -15.76
N ALA A 24 1.71 -2.46 -16.87
CA ALA A 24 1.83 -1.86 -18.19
C ALA A 24 1.15 -0.47 -18.23
N GLY A 25 1.83 0.51 -18.83
CA GLY A 25 1.34 1.89 -18.88
C GLY A 25 1.59 2.71 -17.60
N PHE A 26 2.17 2.14 -16.55
CA PHE A 26 2.71 2.93 -15.43
C PHE A 26 4.19 3.23 -15.63
N VAL A 27 4.60 4.36 -15.09
CA VAL A 27 6.01 4.72 -14.92
C VAL A 27 6.30 4.97 -13.45
N TYR A 28 7.47 4.53 -13.01
CA TYR A 28 7.91 4.55 -11.63
C TYR A 28 9.13 5.46 -11.50
N GLU A 29 9.09 6.38 -10.56
CA GLU A 29 10.16 7.34 -10.28
C GLU A 29 10.48 7.33 -8.78
N PRO A 30 11.70 7.67 -8.35
CA PRO A 30 11.98 7.84 -6.94
C PRO A 30 11.10 8.91 -6.30
N LYS A 31 10.61 8.64 -5.10
CA LYS A 31 9.98 9.67 -4.28
C LYS A 31 11.07 10.43 -3.51
N TYR A 32 11.44 11.58 -4.05
CA TYR A 32 12.34 12.49 -3.36
C TYR A 32 11.63 13.19 -2.19
N ASP A 33 12.38 13.34 -1.10
CA ASP A 33 11.95 14.05 0.11
C ASP A 33 12.61 15.43 0.13
N GLY A 34 11.91 16.43 -0.41
CA GLY A 34 12.46 17.76 -0.64
C GLY A 34 11.40 18.85 -0.72
N ILE A 35 11.68 19.88 -1.53
CA ILE A 35 10.75 20.98 -1.80
C ILE A 35 10.36 20.96 -3.26
N ARG A 36 9.08 20.73 -3.52
CA ARG A 36 8.49 20.86 -4.85
C ARG A 36 8.75 22.25 -5.46
N ALA A 37 9.23 22.30 -6.69
CA ALA A 37 9.51 23.53 -7.42
C ALA A 37 8.98 23.48 -8.87
N ILE A 38 8.16 24.47 -9.23
CA ILE A 38 7.92 24.84 -10.63
C ILE A 38 9.02 25.81 -11.04
N VAL A 39 9.69 25.54 -12.15
CA VAL A 39 10.85 26.32 -12.60
C VAL A 39 10.60 26.84 -14.01
N GLU A 40 10.60 28.16 -14.17
CA GLU A 40 10.59 28.81 -15.48
C GLU A 40 12.02 29.21 -15.84
N VAL A 41 12.41 28.86 -17.07
CA VAL A 41 13.73 29.16 -17.63
C VAL A 41 13.52 29.87 -18.94
N VAL A 42 13.92 31.14 -19.00
CA VAL A 42 13.86 31.97 -20.21
C VAL A 42 15.28 32.16 -20.72
N PRO A 43 15.64 31.63 -21.90
CA PRO A 43 16.98 31.82 -22.47
C PRO A 43 17.36 33.30 -22.60
N GLY A 44 18.63 33.60 -22.36
CA GLY A 44 19.19 34.94 -22.47
C GLY A 44 20.61 34.90 -23.02
N ALA A 45 21.13 36.04 -23.49
CA ALA A 45 22.41 36.13 -24.18
C ALA A 45 23.59 35.58 -23.36
N ASP A 46 23.68 35.95 -22.08
CA ASP A 46 24.77 35.52 -21.19
C ASP A 46 24.36 34.33 -20.30
N GLN A 47 23.17 34.43 -19.70
CA GLN A 47 22.56 33.44 -18.81
C GLN A 47 21.04 33.44 -19.01
N ALA A 48 20.39 32.29 -18.82
CA ALA A 48 18.94 32.24 -18.76
C ALA A 48 18.40 32.85 -17.46
N VAL A 49 17.28 33.58 -17.56
CA VAL A 49 16.52 34.04 -16.39
C VAL A 49 15.78 32.85 -15.80
N VAL A 50 16.03 32.54 -14.54
CA VAL A 50 15.43 31.41 -13.82
C VAL A 50 14.58 31.90 -12.67
N ARG A 51 13.35 31.40 -12.57
CA ARG A 51 12.46 31.66 -11.43
C ARG A 51 11.89 30.34 -10.90
N LEU A 52 11.83 30.23 -9.57
CA LEU A 52 11.35 29.03 -8.88
C LEU A 52 10.13 29.38 -8.02
N TRP A 53 9.08 28.57 -8.09
CA TRP A 53 7.93 28.68 -7.20
C TRP A 53 7.70 27.37 -6.45
N SER A 54 7.53 27.47 -5.13
CA SER A 54 7.15 26.33 -4.29
C SER A 54 5.76 25.80 -4.62
N ARG A 55 5.41 24.64 -4.06
CA ARG A 55 4.06 24.05 -4.17
C ARG A 55 2.89 25.02 -3.95
N ASN A 56 3.04 25.97 -3.03
CA ASN A 56 1.98 26.92 -2.67
C ASN A 56 2.03 28.22 -3.49
N GLY A 57 2.96 28.34 -4.45
CA GLY A 57 3.13 29.52 -5.29
C GLY A 57 4.07 30.58 -4.72
N ASN A 58 4.68 30.35 -3.56
CA ASN A 58 5.67 31.28 -3.02
C ASN A 58 6.95 31.20 -3.85
N GLU A 59 7.44 32.34 -4.31
CA GLU A 59 8.72 32.41 -5.03
C GLU A 59 9.89 32.01 -4.13
N LYS A 60 10.78 31.18 -4.67
CA LYS A 60 11.93 30.59 -3.98
C LYS A 60 13.29 30.89 -4.62
N THR A 61 13.31 31.71 -5.67
CA THR A 61 14.50 32.03 -6.47
C THR A 61 15.69 32.46 -5.61
N ALA A 62 15.49 33.39 -4.67
CA ALA A 62 16.55 33.90 -3.80
C ALA A 62 17.09 32.87 -2.80
N GLN A 63 16.30 31.84 -2.44
CA GLN A 63 16.73 30.83 -1.46
C GLN A 63 17.59 29.70 -2.05
N PHE A 64 17.75 29.65 -3.37
CA PHE A 64 18.52 28.60 -4.05
C PHE A 64 19.44 29.19 -5.13
N PRO A 65 20.37 30.09 -4.77
CA PRO A 65 21.22 30.77 -5.76
C PRO A 65 22.13 29.80 -6.54
N ASP A 66 22.60 28.74 -5.90
CA ASP A 66 23.38 27.65 -6.50
C ASP A 66 22.60 26.91 -7.61
N ILE A 67 21.32 26.63 -7.36
CA ILE A 67 20.43 26.03 -8.35
C ILE A 67 20.12 27.02 -9.47
N VAL A 68 19.84 28.28 -9.15
CA VAL A 68 19.57 29.34 -10.14
C VAL A 68 20.75 29.51 -11.09
N ASP A 69 21.98 29.56 -10.57
CA ASP A 69 23.19 29.70 -11.38
C ASP A 69 23.39 28.48 -12.30
N ALA A 70 23.25 27.27 -11.76
CA ALA A 70 23.41 26.03 -12.54
C ALA A 70 22.34 25.88 -13.63
N VAL A 71 21.07 26.13 -13.29
CA VAL A 71 19.95 26.09 -14.24
C VAL A 71 20.08 27.23 -15.26
N GLY A 72 20.56 28.40 -14.87
CA GLY A 72 20.77 29.54 -15.76
C GLY A 72 21.85 29.27 -16.81
N GLN A 73 22.96 28.67 -16.40
CA GLN A 73 24.05 28.26 -17.30
C GLN A 73 23.62 27.15 -18.26
N TRP A 74 22.80 26.21 -17.79
CA TRP A 74 22.19 25.19 -18.64
C TRP A 74 21.18 25.80 -19.62
N GLY A 75 20.33 26.68 -19.10
CA GLY A 75 19.20 27.30 -19.79
C GLY A 75 19.57 28.21 -20.95
N ARG A 76 20.76 28.85 -20.93
CA ARG A 76 21.21 29.75 -22.01
C ARG A 76 21.33 29.06 -23.36
N ARG A 77 21.48 27.73 -23.37
CA ARG A 77 21.62 26.91 -24.59
C ARG A 77 20.28 26.41 -25.13
N LEU A 78 19.18 26.64 -24.42
CA LEU A 78 17.87 26.13 -24.81
C LEU A 78 17.31 26.96 -25.98
N PRO A 79 16.60 26.33 -26.92
CA PRO A 79 16.07 26.99 -28.10
C PRO A 79 14.84 27.88 -27.83
N GLY A 80 14.35 27.93 -26.59
CA GLY A 80 13.23 28.76 -26.17
C GLY A 80 12.88 28.53 -24.70
N THR A 81 11.85 29.23 -24.23
CA THR A 81 11.39 29.15 -22.83
C THR A 81 10.90 27.77 -22.47
N VAL A 82 11.28 27.27 -21.30
CA VAL A 82 10.76 26.00 -20.76
C VAL A 82 10.18 26.19 -19.35
N VAL A 83 9.17 25.40 -19.04
CA VAL A 83 8.60 25.30 -17.68
C VAL A 83 8.73 23.87 -17.20
N LEU A 84 9.46 23.68 -16.11
CA LEU A 84 9.78 22.38 -15.53
C LEU A 84 9.02 22.17 -14.22
N ASP A 85 8.73 20.91 -13.91
CA ASP A 85 8.28 20.48 -12.57
C ASP A 85 9.34 19.56 -11.97
N GLY A 86 9.77 19.87 -10.75
CA GLY A 86 10.89 19.22 -10.08
C GLY A 86 10.80 19.25 -8.57
N GLU A 87 11.77 18.59 -7.93
CA GLU A 87 11.97 18.59 -6.48
C GLU A 87 13.36 19.12 -6.17
N VAL A 88 13.47 20.12 -5.31
CA VAL A 88 14.74 20.55 -4.73
C VAL A 88 15.09 19.65 -3.57
N THR A 89 16.22 18.96 -3.65
CA THR A 89 16.68 17.99 -2.64
C THR A 89 18.04 18.38 -2.09
N ALA A 90 18.27 18.19 -0.79
CA ALA A 90 19.63 18.22 -0.25
C ALA A 90 20.43 17.05 -0.83
N LEU A 91 21.75 17.18 -0.88
CA LEU A 91 22.65 16.11 -1.25
C LEU A 91 23.50 15.66 -0.04
N ASP A 92 23.80 14.38 0.02
CA ASP A 92 24.77 13.81 0.94
C ASP A 92 26.22 13.99 0.44
N ALA A 93 27.20 13.51 1.21
CA ALA A 93 28.62 13.58 0.86
C ALA A 93 28.98 12.82 -0.44
N ASN A 94 28.14 11.87 -0.85
CA ASN A 94 28.28 11.12 -2.10
C ASN A 94 27.49 11.76 -3.26
N GLY A 95 26.92 12.95 -3.05
CA GLY A 95 26.11 13.65 -4.03
C GLY A 95 24.75 13.00 -4.32
N ARG A 96 24.23 12.15 -3.42
CA ARG A 96 22.91 11.51 -3.55
C ARG A 96 21.82 12.33 -2.85
N PRO A 97 20.57 12.34 -3.35
CA PRO A 97 19.46 13.00 -2.69
C PRO A 97 19.29 12.52 -1.25
N ALA A 98 19.24 13.46 -0.32
CA ALA A 98 19.08 13.24 1.11
C ALA A 98 17.75 13.84 1.61
N GLY A 99 17.32 13.43 2.81
CA GLY A 99 16.01 13.80 3.36
C GLY A 99 15.84 15.30 3.64
N PHE A 100 14.58 15.73 3.71
CA PHE A 100 14.15 17.14 3.80
C PHE A 100 14.73 17.90 5.00
N GLN A 101 15.04 17.22 6.12
CA GLN A 101 15.60 17.87 7.32
C GLN A 101 16.84 18.70 6.99
N ARG A 102 17.66 18.21 6.05
CA ARG A 102 18.89 18.84 5.59
C ARG A 102 18.68 20.13 4.78
N LEU A 103 17.44 20.41 4.36
CA LEU A 103 17.06 21.67 3.71
C LEU A 103 16.51 22.72 4.69
N GLN A 104 16.18 22.37 5.94
CA GLN A 104 15.46 23.28 6.85
C GLN A 104 16.18 24.61 7.10
N HIS A 105 17.52 24.59 7.16
CA HIS A 105 18.36 25.77 7.34
C HIS A 105 18.33 26.74 6.15
N ARG A 106 17.92 26.27 4.95
CA ARG A 106 17.75 27.10 3.74
C ARG A 106 16.35 27.73 3.66
N ILE A 107 15.34 27.15 4.31
CA ILE A 107 13.91 27.47 4.10
C ILE A 107 13.40 28.59 5.03
N HIS A 108 13.93 28.68 6.25
CA HIS A 108 13.50 29.66 7.27
C HIS A 108 14.17 31.03 7.13
N VAL A 109 14.81 31.30 5.99
CA VAL A 109 15.46 32.59 5.72
C VAL A 109 14.50 33.46 4.91
N SER A 110 13.55 34.07 5.62
CA SER A 110 12.58 35.00 5.04
C SER A 110 12.68 36.34 5.75
N VAL A 111 13.66 37.14 5.35
CA VAL A 111 13.63 38.59 5.61
C VAL A 111 14.15 39.29 4.34
N PRO A 112 13.36 40.18 3.73
CA PRO A 112 13.87 41.11 2.73
C PRO A 112 15.02 41.93 3.33
N GLY A 113 16.22 41.80 2.79
CA GLY A 113 17.41 42.52 3.27
C GLY A 113 18.24 41.84 4.36
N TYR A 114 17.86 40.67 4.89
CA TYR A 114 18.67 39.94 5.87
C TYR A 114 19.25 38.65 5.29
N ARG A 115 20.59 38.57 5.35
CA ARG A 115 21.53 37.62 4.73
C ARG A 115 21.72 37.81 3.23
N SER A 116 22.89 38.33 2.90
CA SER A 116 23.38 38.45 1.53
C SER A 116 23.38 37.09 0.83
N SER A 117 23.14 37.07 -0.48
CA SER A 117 23.37 35.91 -1.36
C SER A 117 24.76 35.26 -1.13
N LYS A 118 25.72 36.03 -0.60
CA LYS A 118 27.05 35.58 -0.15
C LYS A 118 26.99 34.56 1.01
N ALA A 119 26.13 34.75 2.01
CA ALA A 119 25.96 33.80 3.12
C ALA A 119 25.28 32.49 2.69
N MET A 120 24.48 32.54 1.61
CA MET A 120 23.85 31.37 0.98
C MET A 120 24.77 30.66 -0.02
N ARG A 121 25.97 31.20 -0.27
CA ARG A 121 27.01 30.61 -1.12
C ARG A 121 28.20 30.08 -0.29
N SER A 122 28.06 29.98 1.04
CA SER A 122 29.14 29.49 1.91
C SER A 122 29.51 28.04 1.59
N PRO A 123 30.81 27.67 1.56
CA PRO A 123 31.27 26.29 1.41
C PRO A 123 30.71 25.33 2.47
N ASP A 124 30.35 25.85 3.65
CA ASP A 124 29.79 25.09 4.76
C ASP A 124 28.28 24.78 4.59
N GLN A 125 27.64 25.28 3.53
CA GLN A 125 26.24 24.96 3.27
C GLN A 125 26.09 23.56 2.67
N GLN A 126 25.09 22.85 3.19
CA GLN A 126 24.61 21.60 2.64
C GLN A 126 24.30 21.75 1.14
N PRO A 127 24.92 20.96 0.24
CA PRO A 127 24.64 21.05 -1.19
C PRO A 127 23.20 20.68 -1.51
N ALA A 128 22.62 21.26 -2.56
CA ALA A 128 21.29 20.93 -3.04
C ALA A 128 21.28 20.75 -4.57
N ALA A 129 20.30 20.03 -5.08
CA ALA A 129 20.04 19.88 -6.50
C ALA A 129 18.54 19.98 -6.82
N LEU A 130 18.25 20.44 -8.02
CA LEU A 130 16.94 20.34 -8.64
C LEU A 130 16.84 19.01 -9.41
N ILE A 131 15.94 18.13 -8.97
CA ILE A 131 15.61 16.90 -9.68
C ILE A 131 14.33 17.12 -10.49
N VAL A 132 14.46 17.16 -11.81
CA VAL A 132 13.38 17.42 -12.76
C VAL A 132 12.69 16.12 -13.15
N PHE A 133 11.36 16.10 -13.15
CA PHE A 133 10.60 14.89 -13.52
C PHE A 133 9.44 15.16 -14.49
N ASP A 134 9.15 16.41 -14.86
CA ASP A 134 8.15 16.72 -15.90
C ASP A 134 8.49 18.02 -16.66
N LEU A 135 7.98 18.13 -17.89
CA LEU A 135 8.12 19.28 -18.78
C LEU A 135 6.73 19.78 -19.16
N LEU A 136 6.40 21.01 -18.76
CA LEU A 136 5.06 21.58 -18.89
C LEU A 136 4.95 22.57 -20.05
N ARG A 137 6.07 23.15 -20.46
CA ARG A 137 6.21 23.98 -21.66
C ARG A 137 7.53 23.70 -22.33
N ASP A 138 7.50 23.64 -23.66
CA ASP A 138 8.67 23.61 -24.52
C ASP A 138 8.51 24.67 -25.61
N LYS A 139 9.31 25.74 -25.54
CA LYS A 139 9.19 26.94 -26.38
C LYS A 139 7.79 27.55 -26.24
N ASP A 140 7.01 27.53 -27.31
CA ASP A 140 5.65 28.06 -27.36
C ASP A 140 4.58 26.98 -27.06
N ASP A 141 4.97 25.71 -27.03
CA ASP A 141 4.04 24.58 -26.84
C ASP A 141 3.66 24.41 -25.36
N ASP A 142 2.36 24.43 -25.08
CA ASP A 142 1.80 23.97 -23.81
C ASP A 142 1.64 22.44 -23.83
N LEU A 143 2.48 21.75 -23.06
CA LEU A 143 2.51 20.28 -23.09
C LEU A 143 1.54 19.64 -22.12
N ARG A 144 0.84 20.41 -21.27
CA ARG A 144 0.07 19.86 -20.14
C ARG A 144 -1.07 18.93 -20.57
N THR A 145 -1.62 19.13 -21.76
CA THR A 145 -2.68 18.28 -22.32
C THR A 145 -2.16 16.97 -22.91
N LEU A 146 -0.85 16.88 -23.19
CA LEU A 146 -0.22 15.70 -23.78
C LEU A 146 -0.04 14.59 -22.73
N PRO A 147 -0.02 13.32 -23.14
CA PRO A 147 0.40 12.19 -22.31
C PRO A 147 1.77 12.40 -21.63
N LEU A 148 1.92 11.94 -20.39
CA LEU A 148 3.20 11.97 -19.66
C LEU A 148 4.34 11.31 -20.45
N SER A 149 4.07 10.23 -21.19
CA SER A 149 5.06 9.57 -22.05
C SER A 149 5.65 10.52 -23.10
N GLU A 150 4.82 11.35 -23.72
CA GLU A 150 5.28 12.32 -24.72
C GLU A 150 6.05 13.48 -24.09
N ARG A 151 5.55 14.01 -22.95
CA ARG A 151 6.27 15.05 -22.19
C ARG A 151 7.63 14.54 -21.73
N ARG A 152 7.71 13.28 -21.31
CA ARG A 152 8.96 12.63 -20.88
C ARG A 152 9.96 12.50 -22.03
N VAL A 153 9.51 12.08 -23.21
CA VAL A 153 10.39 11.99 -24.40
C VAL A 153 11.00 13.36 -24.74
N ARG A 154 10.19 14.43 -24.71
CA ARG A 154 10.69 15.80 -24.95
C ARG A 154 11.68 16.25 -23.87
N LEU A 155 11.35 15.99 -22.60
CA LEU A 155 12.24 16.30 -21.47
C LEU A 155 13.59 15.58 -21.58
N GLU A 156 13.58 14.28 -21.91
CA GLU A 156 14.80 13.50 -22.10
C GLU A 156 15.62 13.99 -23.30
N ALA A 157 14.97 14.35 -24.40
CA ALA A 157 15.64 14.95 -25.54
C ALA A 157 16.30 16.28 -25.17
N LEU A 158 15.63 17.13 -24.38
CA LEU A 158 16.16 18.40 -23.91
C LEU A 158 17.45 18.20 -23.08
N PHE A 159 17.43 17.27 -22.12
CA PHE A 159 18.60 16.95 -21.29
C PHE A 159 19.73 16.26 -22.07
N ARG A 160 19.41 15.48 -23.10
CA ARG A 160 20.39 14.81 -23.96
C ARG A 160 21.10 15.80 -24.88
N THR A 161 20.33 16.68 -25.54
CA THR A 161 20.86 17.68 -26.47
C THR A 161 21.60 18.79 -25.74
N HIS A 162 21.08 19.24 -24.61
CA HIS A 162 21.67 20.31 -23.81
C HIS A 162 22.16 19.73 -22.49
N GLN A 163 23.22 18.93 -22.52
CA GLN A 163 23.69 18.26 -21.30
C GLN A 163 24.13 19.29 -20.23
N PRO A 164 23.60 19.21 -19.00
CA PRO A 164 24.05 20.08 -17.91
C PRO A 164 25.53 19.85 -17.59
N ALA A 165 26.27 20.93 -17.39
CA ALA A 165 27.67 20.87 -16.94
C ALA A 165 27.81 20.58 -15.43
N SER A 166 26.71 20.71 -14.68
CA SER A 166 26.65 20.53 -13.23
C SER A 166 25.63 19.46 -12.86
N THR A 167 25.91 18.72 -11.79
CA THR A 167 24.94 17.79 -11.19
C THR A 167 23.91 18.52 -10.30
N THR A 168 23.94 19.85 -10.22
CA THR A 168 22.95 20.64 -9.47
C THR A 168 21.57 20.65 -10.16
N ILE A 169 21.49 20.34 -11.45
CA ILE A 169 20.24 20.01 -12.15
C ILE A 169 20.33 18.58 -12.66
N ARG A 170 19.32 17.76 -12.38
CA ARG A 170 19.31 16.34 -12.75
C ARG A 170 17.96 15.97 -13.33
N LEU A 171 17.96 15.03 -14.26
CA LEU A 171 16.75 14.35 -14.68
C LEU A 171 16.48 13.18 -13.72
N THR A 172 15.25 13.02 -13.26
CA THR A 172 14.89 11.83 -12.49
C THR A 172 15.02 10.57 -13.34
N GLU A 173 15.46 9.48 -12.71
CA GLU A 173 15.34 8.17 -13.32
C GLU A 173 13.87 7.74 -13.38
N GLN A 174 13.54 6.97 -14.40
CA GLN A 174 12.20 6.46 -14.58
C GLN A 174 12.28 5.02 -15.07
N SER A 175 11.44 4.15 -14.51
CA SER A 175 11.26 2.79 -14.98
C SER A 175 9.85 2.63 -15.54
N ALA A 176 9.73 2.23 -16.80
CA ALA A 176 8.45 2.03 -17.46
C ALA A 176 7.97 0.59 -17.29
N GLY A 177 6.72 0.40 -16.89
CA GLY A 177 6.07 -0.90 -16.81
C GLY A 177 6.54 -1.81 -15.67
N ASN A 178 7.74 -1.60 -15.11
CA ASN A 178 8.28 -2.37 -13.99
C ASN A 178 9.08 -1.48 -13.02
N GLY A 179 8.54 -1.22 -11.84
CA GLY A 179 9.17 -0.50 -10.74
C GLY A 179 9.82 -1.39 -9.67
N GLU A 180 9.89 -2.72 -9.84
CA GLU A 180 10.41 -3.66 -8.83
C GLU A 180 11.87 -3.40 -8.49
N ALA A 181 12.72 -3.29 -9.50
CA ALA A 181 14.15 -3.00 -9.31
C ALA A 181 14.34 -1.66 -8.60
N LEU A 182 13.54 -0.66 -8.97
CA LEU A 182 13.57 0.67 -8.37
C LEU A 182 13.07 0.65 -6.93
N MET A 183 12.02 -0.12 -6.62
CA MET A 183 11.49 -0.30 -5.28
C MET A 183 12.45 -1.10 -4.39
N ALA A 184 13.09 -2.15 -4.92
CA ALA A 184 14.09 -2.91 -4.21
C ALA A 184 15.30 -2.03 -3.85
N ARG A 185 15.73 -1.17 -4.78
CA ARG A 185 16.76 -0.17 -4.50
C ARG A 185 16.29 0.86 -3.48
N ALA A 186 15.06 1.36 -3.61
CA ALA A 186 14.45 2.28 -2.65
C ALA A 186 14.44 1.71 -1.22
N ARG A 187 14.14 0.41 -1.06
CA ARG A 187 14.19 -0.28 0.24
C ARG A 187 15.62 -0.41 0.75
N LYS A 188 16.55 -0.83 -0.10
CA LYS A 188 17.97 -1.02 0.24
C LYS A 188 18.64 0.29 0.66
N GLU A 189 18.31 1.38 -0.02
CA GLU A 189 18.92 2.70 0.17
C GLU A 189 18.09 3.61 1.07
N GLY A 190 16.96 3.13 1.60
CA GLY A 190 16.15 3.86 2.58
C GLY A 190 15.43 5.10 2.04
N TRP A 191 15.02 5.09 0.77
CA TRP A 191 14.24 6.19 0.18
C TRP A 191 12.85 6.32 0.81
N GLU A 192 12.18 7.47 0.64
CA GLU A 192 10.79 7.65 1.11
C GLU A 192 9.81 6.69 0.40
N GLY A 193 10.14 6.32 -0.83
CA GLY A 193 9.41 5.34 -1.64
C GLY A 193 9.46 5.72 -3.12
N LEU A 194 8.37 5.47 -3.86
CA LEU A 194 8.27 5.76 -5.29
C LEU A 194 7.07 6.66 -5.60
N LEU A 195 7.16 7.41 -6.69
CA LEU A 195 6.02 7.95 -7.41
C LEU A 195 5.67 6.98 -8.53
N VAL A 196 4.39 6.68 -8.67
CA VAL A 196 3.81 5.96 -9.81
C VAL A 196 2.99 6.93 -10.59
N LYS A 197 3.18 7.01 -11.90
CA LYS A 197 2.40 7.87 -12.77
C LYS A 197 1.85 7.05 -13.93
N LEU A 198 0.61 7.30 -14.33
CA LEU A 198 0.03 6.73 -15.53
C LEU A 198 0.64 7.43 -16.77
N ALA A 199 1.32 6.67 -17.62
CA ALA A 199 2.07 7.18 -18.78
C ALA A 199 1.18 7.97 -19.77
N ARG A 200 -0.07 7.55 -19.93
CA ARG A 200 -1.04 8.23 -20.80
C ARG A 200 -1.69 9.48 -20.19
N ALA A 201 -1.42 9.80 -18.92
CA ALA A 201 -2.15 10.85 -18.22
C ALA A 201 -1.68 12.26 -18.61
N PRO A 202 -2.62 13.20 -18.83
CA PRO A 202 -2.29 14.61 -18.94
C PRO A 202 -1.83 15.17 -17.59
N TYR A 203 -1.18 16.33 -17.62
CA TYR A 203 -0.86 17.08 -16.40
C TYR A 203 -2.08 17.86 -15.93
N ARG A 204 -2.48 17.71 -14.66
CA ARG A 204 -3.64 18.40 -14.07
C ARG A 204 -3.19 19.42 -13.01
N PRO A 205 -2.97 20.70 -13.37
CA PRO A 205 -2.48 21.70 -12.42
C PRO A 205 -3.35 21.84 -11.18
N GLY A 206 -2.72 21.85 -10.00
CA GLY A 206 -3.36 22.04 -8.70
C GLY A 206 -4.30 20.92 -8.25
N LYS A 207 -4.50 19.87 -9.06
CA LYS A 207 -5.39 18.77 -8.72
C LYS A 207 -4.60 17.59 -8.13
N ARG A 208 -5.20 16.98 -7.10
CA ARG A 208 -4.82 15.64 -6.66
C ARG A 208 -5.54 14.63 -7.54
N SER A 209 -4.78 13.73 -8.17
CA SER A 209 -5.31 12.77 -9.14
C SER A 209 -4.85 11.35 -8.77
N PRO A 210 -5.64 10.30 -9.03
CA PRO A 210 -5.18 8.92 -8.94
C PRO A 210 -4.19 8.56 -10.06
N GLU A 211 -4.09 9.37 -11.11
CA GLU A 211 -3.12 9.19 -12.21
C GLU A 211 -1.67 9.33 -11.71
N TRP A 212 -1.45 10.01 -10.59
CA TRP A 212 -0.19 10.05 -9.86
C TRP A 212 -0.42 9.46 -8.48
N MET A 213 0.36 8.46 -8.10
CA MET A 213 0.27 7.79 -6.80
C MET A 213 1.62 7.86 -6.09
N LYS A 214 1.58 8.10 -4.78
CA LYS A 214 2.76 7.99 -3.93
C LYS A 214 2.76 6.64 -3.21
N LEU A 215 3.81 5.86 -3.42
CA LEU A 215 4.09 4.65 -2.65
C LEU A 215 5.08 5.02 -1.57
N LYS A 216 4.68 4.80 -0.30
CA LYS A 216 5.53 5.08 0.85
C LYS A 216 6.14 3.79 1.38
N LEU A 217 7.43 3.80 1.64
CA LEU A 217 8.11 2.76 2.41
C LEU A 217 7.90 3.05 3.90
N LEU A 218 6.81 2.54 4.45
CA LEU A 218 6.54 2.64 5.90
C LEU A 218 7.41 1.62 6.63
N LYS A 219 8.14 2.07 7.64
CA LYS A 219 8.92 1.21 8.53
C LYS A 219 7.96 0.53 9.51
N GLN A 220 8.28 -0.69 9.88
CA GLN A 220 7.56 -1.43 10.92
C GLN A 220 8.60 -2.01 11.84
N ASP A 221 8.43 -1.75 13.13
CA ASP A 221 9.31 -2.29 14.15
C ASP A 221 8.53 -2.48 15.45
N GLU A 222 9.19 -3.03 16.44
CA GLU A 222 8.62 -3.44 17.71
C GLU A 222 9.10 -2.48 18.80
N PHE A 223 8.20 -2.10 19.70
CA PHE A 223 8.51 -1.19 20.79
C PHE A 223 7.83 -1.66 22.07
N VAL A 224 8.50 -1.45 23.18
CA VAL A 224 7.98 -1.77 24.51
C VAL A 224 7.04 -0.66 24.95
N ILE A 225 5.90 -1.02 25.52
CA ILE A 225 4.99 -0.05 26.15
C ILE A 225 5.50 0.25 27.56
N GLY A 226 5.84 1.51 27.81
CA GLY A 226 6.28 1.99 29.14
C GLY A 226 5.23 2.84 29.88
N GLY A 227 4.15 3.23 29.21
CA GLY A 227 3.05 3.94 29.85
C GLY A 227 1.93 4.33 28.89
N TRP A 228 0.98 5.12 29.37
CA TRP A 228 -0.08 5.73 28.57
C TRP A 228 -0.41 7.13 29.06
N THR A 229 -1.05 7.94 28.22
CA THR A 229 -1.55 9.27 28.59
C THR A 229 -3.05 9.28 28.87
N ALA A 230 -3.51 10.18 29.74
CA ALA A 230 -4.93 10.42 29.96
C ALA A 230 -5.65 10.79 28.64
N PRO A 231 -6.91 10.37 28.46
CA PRO A 231 -7.68 10.73 27.27
C PRO A 231 -8.07 12.21 27.28
N GLN A 232 -8.22 12.80 26.09
CA GLN A 232 -8.74 14.16 25.90
C GLN A 232 -9.97 14.16 24.98
N GLY A 233 -10.87 15.13 25.17
CA GLY A 233 -12.06 15.30 24.33
C GLY A 233 -13.01 14.10 24.39
N THR A 234 -13.43 13.60 23.23
CA THR A 234 -14.36 12.44 23.11
C THR A 234 -13.66 11.08 23.20
N ARG A 235 -12.34 11.06 23.42
CA ARG A 235 -11.52 9.83 23.48
C ARG A 235 -11.84 9.06 24.77
N ALA A 236 -12.10 7.76 24.64
CA ALA A 236 -12.27 6.88 25.80
C ALA A 236 -10.94 6.17 26.19
N HIS A 237 -10.83 5.79 27.45
CA HIS A 237 -9.72 5.04 28.07
C HIS A 237 -8.37 5.76 28.15
N PHE A 238 -7.67 5.97 27.03
CA PHE A 238 -6.36 6.64 27.00
C PHE A 238 -6.14 7.45 25.72
N GLY A 239 -5.28 8.46 25.80
CA GLY A 239 -4.89 9.31 24.68
C GLY A 239 -3.93 8.59 23.73
N ALA A 240 -2.76 8.22 24.23
CA ALA A 240 -1.70 7.53 23.49
C ALA A 240 -0.93 6.53 24.38
N LEU A 241 -0.29 5.53 23.76
CA LEU A 241 0.73 4.71 24.41
C LEU A 241 2.08 5.41 24.35
N ILE A 242 2.84 5.35 25.44
CA ILE A 242 4.20 5.88 25.56
C ILE A 242 5.17 4.71 25.28
N LEU A 243 5.93 4.82 24.20
CA LEU A 243 6.76 3.73 23.67
C LEU A 243 8.22 3.88 24.06
N GLY A 244 8.91 2.75 24.22
CA GLY A 244 10.35 2.70 24.37
C GLY A 244 11.02 1.52 23.68
N ALA A 245 12.35 1.55 23.66
CA ALA A 245 13.19 0.44 23.22
C ALA A 245 14.42 0.32 24.14
N GLN A 246 14.99 -0.88 24.25
CA GLN A 246 16.15 -1.12 25.12
C GLN A 246 17.39 -0.40 24.57
N GLY A 247 17.99 0.45 25.39
CA GLY A 247 19.29 1.09 25.21
C GLY A 247 20.44 0.12 25.46
N GLU A 248 21.67 0.57 25.22
CA GLU A 248 22.87 -0.30 25.27
C GLU A 248 23.20 -0.82 26.68
N ALA A 249 22.80 -0.12 27.73
CA ALA A 249 23.00 -0.55 29.11
C ALA A 249 21.76 -1.30 29.68
N GLY A 250 20.81 -1.69 28.82
CA GLY A 250 19.61 -2.45 29.20
C GLY A 250 18.50 -1.61 29.84
N GLU A 251 18.58 -0.29 29.70
CA GLU A 251 17.58 0.67 30.15
C GLU A 251 16.56 1.00 29.06
N LEU A 252 15.32 1.30 29.44
CA LEU A 252 14.29 1.64 28.46
C LEU A 252 14.41 3.10 28.03
N GLU A 253 14.73 3.34 26.77
CA GLU A 253 14.76 4.67 26.17
C GLU A 253 13.39 5.00 25.57
N TYR A 254 12.86 6.19 25.86
CA TYR A 254 11.63 6.67 25.23
C TYR A 254 11.85 6.81 23.72
N VAL A 255 10.85 6.48 22.89
CA VAL A 255 10.93 6.62 21.42
C VAL A 255 9.74 7.36 20.81
N GLY A 256 8.81 7.87 21.62
CA GLY A 256 7.65 8.63 21.14
C GLY A 256 6.31 8.04 21.59
N ASP A 257 5.23 8.73 21.23
CA ASP A 257 3.86 8.34 21.59
C ASP A 257 3.10 7.83 20.37
N VAL A 258 2.20 6.87 20.57
CA VAL A 258 1.29 6.38 19.53
C VAL A 258 -0.17 6.52 19.97
N GLY A 259 -0.91 7.40 19.28
CA GLY A 259 -2.34 7.65 19.53
C GLY A 259 -3.29 7.14 18.44
N THR A 260 -2.76 6.58 17.35
CA THR A 260 -3.54 6.12 16.18
C THR A 260 -3.36 4.62 15.95
N GLY A 261 -4.28 4.00 15.20
CA GLY A 261 -4.25 2.56 14.91
C GLY A 261 -5.07 1.69 15.88
N PHE A 262 -5.79 2.31 16.81
CA PHE A 262 -6.64 1.61 17.79
C PHE A 262 -8.11 1.65 17.36
N THR A 263 -8.81 0.53 17.54
CA THR A 263 -10.28 0.48 17.55
C THR A 263 -10.78 0.73 18.97
N GLY A 264 -12.08 1.06 19.15
CA GLY A 264 -12.66 1.25 20.49
C GLY A 264 -12.46 0.03 21.41
N ALA A 265 -12.73 -1.17 20.88
CA ALA A 265 -12.51 -2.43 21.61
C ALA A 265 -11.02 -2.67 21.94
N GLU A 266 -10.11 -2.27 21.06
CA GLU A 266 -8.68 -2.40 21.32
C GLU A 266 -8.19 -1.42 22.40
N LEU A 267 -8.74 -0.20 22.46
CA LEU A 267 -8.48 0.75 23.55
C LEU A 267 -8.92 0.18 24.91
N GLU A 268 -10.12 -0.41 24.96
CA GLU A 268 -10.65 -1.04 26.17
C GLU A 268 -9.81 -2.23 26.61
N ARG A 269 -9.49 -3.14 25.68
CA ARG A 269 -8.66 -4.32 25.92
C ARG A 269 -7.28 -3.93 26.46
N LEU A 270 -6.62 -2.98 25.80
CA LEU A 270 -5.31 -2.51 26.21
C LEU A 270 -5.38 -1.83 27.58
N MET A 271 -6.38 -0.99 27.85
CA MET A 271 -6.57 -0.38 29.16
C MET A 271 -6.71 -1.43 30.27
N GLY A 272 -7.45 -2.52 30.02
CA GLY A 272 -7.57 -3.65 30.96
C GLY A 272 -6.23 -4.33 31.27
N LEU A 273 -5.37 -4.49 30.26
CA LEU A 273 -4.02 -5.05 30.43
C LEU A 273 -3.10 -4.07 31.16
N LEU A 274 -3.10 -2.81 30.75
CA LEU A 274 -2.25 -1.74 31.27
C LEU A 274 -2.50 -1.49 32.76
N LYS A 275 -3.76 -1.46 33.21
CA LYS A 275 -4.11 -1.32 34.64
C LYS A 275 -3.53 -2.43 35.52
N ARG A 276 -3.42 -3.67 35.00
CA ARG A 276 -2.88 -4.80 35.78
C ARG A 276 -1.38 -4.72 36.00
N ILE A 277 -0.69 -3.96 35.15
CA ILE A 277 0.76 -3.80 35.18
C ILE A 277 1.16 -2.34 35.50
N GLU A 278 0.22 -1.53 35.96
CA GLU A 278 0.44 -0.14 36.37
C GLU A 278 1.43 -0.09 37.54
N THR A 279 2.26 0.96 37.56
CA THR A 279 3.29 1.17 38.57
C THR A 279 3.46 2.67 38.81
N PRO A 280 3.78 3.11 40.04
CA PRO A 280 4.10 4.51 40.31
C PRO A 280 5.45 4.93 39.70
N THR A 281 6.32 3.97 39.36
CA THR A 281 7.69 4.22 38.90
C THR A 281 7.76 4.32 37.37
N CYS A 282 8.34 5.40 36.85
CA CYS A 282 8.64 5.54 35.43
C CYS A 282 9.66 4.48 34.98
N PRO A 283 9.36 3.66 33.93
CA PRO A 283 10.28 2.64 33.46
C PRO A 283 11.37 3.19 32.54
N PHE A 284 11.22 4.42 32.05
CA PHE A 284 12.17 5.05 31.14
C PHE A 284 13.38 5.63 31.88
N LYS A 285 14.56 5.54 31.27
CA LYS A 285 15.81 6.17 31.76
C LYS A 285 15.64 7.65 32.06
N LEU A 286 15.01 8.36 31.12
CA LEU A 286 14.64 9.77 31.25
C LEU A 286 13.13 9.87 31.18
N LYS A 287 12.52 10.48 32.21
CA LYS A 287 11.07 10.69 32.27
C LYS A 287 10.64 11.54 31.06
N PRO A 288 9.80 11.01 30.14
CA PRO A 288 9.43 11.71 28.93
C PRO A 288 8.51 12.90 29.24
N LYS A 289 8.69 14.00 28.49
CA LYS A 289 7.75 15.12 28.48
C LYS A 289 6.60 14.78 27.53
N VAL A 290 5.50 14.30 28.09
CA VAL A 290 4.25 14.07 27.35
C VAL A 290 3.33 15.28 27.50
N LYS A 291 2.41 15.45 26.54
CA LYS A 291 1.46 16.58 26.54
C LYS A 291 0.39 16.50 27.64
N ASP A 292 0.16 15.29 28.15
CA ASP A 292 -0.94 14.93 29.04
C ASP A 292 -0.43 14.20 30.29
N THR A 293 -1.30 14.00 31.27
CA THR A 293 -0.96 13.20 32.46
C THR A 293 -0.54 11.78 32.06
N ALA A 294 0.69 11.41 32.40
CA ALA A 294 1.25 10.08 32.15
C ALA A 294 0.96 9.10 33.30
N HIS A 295 0.63 7.87 32.92
CA HIS A 295 0.55 6.70 33.79
C HIS A 295 1.60 5.67 33.35
N TRP A 296 2.29 5.04 34.29
CA TRP A 296 3.43 4.16 33.99
C TRP A 296 3.07 2.68 34.11
N VAL A 297 3.70 1.84 33.29
CA VAL A 297 3.59 0.37 33.39
C VAL A 297 4.94 -0.30 33.60
N LYS A 298 4.89 -1.49 34.19
CA LYS A 298 5.99 -2.44 34.06
C LYS A 298 6.20 -2.73 32.56
N PRO A 299 7.44 -2.63 32.04
CA PRO A 299 7.74 -2.74 30.60
C PRO A 299 7.67 -4.21 30.14
N LEU A 300 6.46 -4.75 30.07
CA LEU A 300 6.19 -6.17 29.80
C LEU A 300 5.56 -6.39 28.42
N LEU A 301 4.85 -5.39 27.91
CA LEU A 301 4.11 -5.50 26.66
C LEU A 301 4.94 -4.95 25.50
N VAL A 302 5.02 -5.72 24.42
CA VAL A 302 5.62 -5.29 23.15
C VAL A 302 4.48 -4.99 22.16
N ALA A 303 4.58 -3.87 21.48
CA ALA A 303 3.67 -3.48 20.41
C ALA A 303 4.40 -3.42 19.08
N GLN A 304 3.76 -3.97 18.04
CA GLN A 304 4.16 -3.73 16.67
C GLN A 304 3.66 -2.35 16.24
N ILE A 305 4.59 -1.49 15.82
CA ILE A 305 4.30 -0.13 15.40
C ILE A 305 4.72 0.05 13.95
N ARG A 306 3.83 0.63 13.15
CA ARG A 306 4.16 1.18 11.84
C ARG A 306 4.53 2.65 12.01
N TYR A 307 5.59 3.12 11.38
CA TYR A 307 6.02 4.50 11.44
C TYR A 307 6.68 4.94 10.13
N ALA A 308 6.76 6.25 9.88
CA ALA A 308 7.37 6.79 8.69
C ALA A 308 8.91 6.71 8.75
N GLU A 309 9.48 7.21 9.85
CA GLU A 309 10.93 7.24 10.08
C GLU A 309 11.24 7.41 11.58
N MET A 310 12.50 7.13 11.96
CA MET A 310 13.04 7.44 13.28
C MET A 310 13.91 8.70 13.15
N THR A 311 13.75 9.68 14.03
CA THR A 311 14.61 10.88 14.05
C THR A 311 16.00 10.55 14.59
N ASP A 312 16.97 11.44 14.38
CA ASP A 312 18.33 11.31 14.94
C ASP A 312 18.35 11.26 16.48
N GLU A 313 17.30 11.79 17.12
CA GLU A 313 17.06 11.72 18.56
C GLU A 313 16.34 10.42 19.00
N GLY A 314 16.16 9.46 18.10
CA GLY A 314 15.50 8.18 18.39
C GLY A 314 13.98 8.27 18.56
N ARG A 315 13.30 9.23 17.89
CA ARG A 315 11.83 9.40 17.96
C ARG A 315 11.11 8.89 16.72
N LEU A 316 9.97 8.22 16.91
CA LEU A 316 9.10 7.76 15.84
C LEU A 316 8.30 8.92 15.23
N ARG A 317 8.32 9.04 13.90
CA ARG A 317 7.45 9.94 13.14
C ARG A 317 6.24 9.20 12.57
N HIS A 318 5.06 9.78 12.77
CA HIS A 318 3.77 9.20 12.37
C HIS A 318 3.55 7.74 12.79
N PRO A 319 3.76 7.38 14.08
CA PRO A 319 3.54 6.03 14.54
C PRO A 319 2.04 5.68 14.53
N SER A 320 1.75 4.43 14.19
CA SER A 320 0.43 3.83 14.23
C SER A 320 0.54 2.41 14.77
N TYR A 321 -0.28 2.11 15.77
CA TYR A 321 -0.32 0.82 16.43
C TYR A 321 -0.90 -0.24 15.50
N LEU A 322 -0.26 -1.42 15.44
CA LEU A 322 -0.73 -2.55 14.65
C LEU A 322 -1.23 -3.72 15.49
N GLY A 323 -0.74 -3.86 16.72
CA GLY A 323 -1.07 -4.97 17.62
C GLY A 323 -0.01 -5.21 18.68
N LEU A 324 -0.37 -5.96 19.73
CA LEU A 324 0.62 -6.50 20.68
C LEU A 324 1.35 -7.69 20.05
N ARG A 325 2.59 -7.89 20.47
CA ARG A 325 3.41 -9.07 20.20
C ARG A 325 3.56 -9.83 21.52
N ASP A 326 2.87 -10.95 21.60
CA ASP A 326 2.88 -11.89 22.73
C ASP A 326 3.93 -12.99 22.55
N ASP A 327 4.49 -13.11 21.34
CA ASP A 327 5.56 -14.03 20.96
C ASP A 327 6.97 -13.55 21.34
N LYS A 328 7.12 -12.33 21.87
CA LYS A 328 8.43 -11.73 22.18
C LYS A 328 8.51 -11.12 23.58
N PRO A 329 9.58 -11.42 24.35
CA PRO A 329 9.80 -10.77 25.63
C PRO A 329 10.27 -9.32 25.43
N ALA A 330 9.78 -8.40 26.26
CA ALA A 330 10.15 -6.98 26.20
C ALA A 330 11.67 -6.70 26.31
N LYS A 331 12.44 -7.62 26.90
CA LYS A 331 13.91 -7.55 26.97
C LYS A 331 14.60 -7.77 25.61
N ALA A 332 13.92 -8.35 24.62
CA ALA A 332 14.47 -8.61 23.29
C ALA A 332 14.28 -7.45 22.29
N VAL A 333 13.60 -6.37 22.70
CA VAL A 333 13.26 -5.23 21.84
C VAL A 333 14.29 -4.11 22.01
N THR A 334 15.27 -4.04 21.11
CA THR A 334 16.35 -3.04 21.13
C THR A 334 16.05 -1.85 20.23
N VAL A 335 16.65 -0.68 20.50
CA VAL A 335 16.54 0.49 19.62
C VAL A 335 16.92 0.08 18.18
N PRO A 336 16.08 0.35 17.16
CA PRO A 336 16.40 0.07 15.77
C PRO A 336 17.56 0.96 15.29
N ARG A 337 18.80 0.53 15.52
CA ARG A 337 19.95 1.10 14.83
C ARG A 337 20.01 0.51 13.44
N VAL A 338 20.37 1.34 12.45
CA VAL A 338 20.73 0.89 11.11
C VAL A 338 21.93 -0.06 11.24
N ARG A 339 21.65 -1.35 11.43
CA ARG A 339 22.62 -2.43 11.39
C ARG A 339 22.69 -2.92 9.95
N THR A 340 23.86 -2.77 9.36
CA THR A 340 24.23 -3.41 8.11
C THR A 340 23.95 -4.92 8.20
N VAL A 341 23.15 -5.43 7.27
CA VAL A 341 22.68 -6.82 7.24
C VAL A 341 23.85 -7.77 6.95
N PRO A 342 24.17 -8.75 7.82
CA PRO A 342 25.03 -9.87 7.47
C PRO A 342 24.22 -10.95 6.72
N LYS A 343 24.87 -11.62 5.75
CA LYS A 343 24.29 -12.68 4.89
C LYS A 343 23.68 -13.84 5.71
N VAL A 344 22.49 -14.29 5.31
CA VAL A 344 21.87 -15.54 5.79
C VAL A 344 22.49 -16.76 5.07
N PRO A 345 22.89 -17.83 5.77
CA PRO A 345 23.37 -19.08 5.17
C PRO A 345 22.26 -19.86 4.46
N LYS A 346 22.62 -20.53 3.35
CA LYS A 346 21.73 -21.42 2.60
C LYS A 346 21.53 -22.76 3.32
N GLY A 347 20.27 -23.18 3.43
CA GLY A 347 19.91 -24.58 3.63
C GLY A 347 18.87 -24.79 4.72
N LEU A 348 17.59 -24.97 4.32
CA LEU A 348 16.54 -25.80 4.92
C LEU A 348 15.17 -25.32 4.46
N VAL A 349 14.59 -25.94 3.41
CA VAL A 349 13.13 -26.08 3.26
C VAL A 349 12.83 -27.47 2.65
N PRO A 350 11.85 -28.24 3.18
CA PRO A 350 11.63 -29.67 2.87
C PRO A 350 10.92 -29.94 1.54
N LYS A 351 11.04 -31.20 1.06
CA LYS A 351 10.44 -31.75 -0.17
C LYS A 351 8.90 -31.82 -0.12
N GLY A 352 8.28 -31.57 -1.26
CA GLY A 352 6.84 -31.34 -1.43
C GLY A 352 5.89 -32.55 -1.36
N ALA A 353 4.61 -32.25 -1.16
CA ALA A 353 3.49 -33.17 -1.27
C ALA A 353 2.85 -33.06 -2.68
N LYS A 354 2.71 -34.20 -3.36
CA LYS A 354 2.05 -34.35 -4.66
C LYS A 354 0.51 -34.32 -4.51
N GLY A 355 -0.17 -33.89 -5.56
CA GLY A 355 -1.60 -33.53 -5.59
C GLY A 355 -2.58 -34.62 -5.14
N ALA A 356 -3.52 -34.22 -4.30
CA ALA A 356 -4.74 -34.95 -3.99
C ALA A 356 -5.90 -34.39 -4.82
N THR A 357 -6.67 -35.26 -5.46
CA THR A 357 -7.96 -34.93 -6.09
C THR A 357 -8.93 -34.42 -5.02
N ALA A 358 -9.64 -33.32 -5.30
CA ALA A 358 -10.64 -32.76 -4.40
C ALA A 358 -11.75 -33.77 -4.07
N GLN A 359 -11.75 -34.32 -2.85
CA GLN A 359 -12.91 -35.05 -2.33
C GLN A 359 -14.01 -34.04 -2.00
N ILE A 360 -15.12 -34.13 -2.73
CA ILE A 360 -16.34 -33.36 -2.45
C ILE A 360 -17.02 -33.99 -1.23
N PRO A 361 -17.32 -33.24 -0.15
CA PRO A 361 -17.99 -33.80 1.02
C PRO A 361 -19.42 -34.21 0.67
N THR A 362 -19.87 -35.35 1.21
CA THR A 362 -21.26 -35.80 1.08
C THR A 362 -22.19 -34.99 1.99
N SER A 363 -23.50 -35.10 1.80
CA SER A 363 -24.48 -34.47 2.69
C SER A 363 -24.30 -34.91 4.15
N LYS A 364 -23.98 -36.19 4.39
CA LYS A 364 -23.74 -36.74 5.72
C LYS A 364 -22.47 -36.15 6.37
N ASP A 365 -21.43 -35.91 5.58
CA ASP A 365 -20.19 -35.27 6.04
C ASP A 365 -20.43 -33.82 6.47
N VAL A 366 -21.20 -33.07 5.66
CA VAL A 366 -21.59 -31.70 5.96
C VAL A 366 -22.44 -31.64 7.23
N GLU A 367 -23.41 -32.54 7.39
CA GLU A 367 -24.23 -32.65 8.61
C GLU A 367 -23.39 -32.93 9.85
N SER A 368 -22.41 -33.84 9.76
CA SER A 368 -21.49 -34.13 10.85
C SER A 368 -20.67 -32.90 11.26
N LEU A 369 -20.10 -32.17 10.29
CA LEU A 369 -19.34 -30.94 10.54
C LEU A 369 -20.19 -29.84 11.19
N ILE A 370 -21.43 -29.67 10.73
CA ILE A 370 -22.38 -28.73 11.32
C ILE A 370 -22.73 -29.14 12.75
N GLY A 371 -22.91 -30.43 13.01
CA GLY A 371 -23.12 -30.96 14.36
C GLY A 371 -21.99 -30.59 15.31
N GLN A 372 -20.73 -30.87 14.92
CA GLN A 372 -19.54 -30.49 15.68
C GLN A 372 -19.47 -28.98 15.94
N LEU A 373 -19.72 -28.15 14.91
CA LEU A 373 -19.73 -26.70 15.04
C LEU A 373 -20.81 -26.19 16.00
N ASN A 374 -22.01 -26.77 15.94
CA ASN A 374 -23.12 -26.41 16.83
C ASN A 374 -22.81 -26.76 18.29
N GLU A 375 -22.19 -27.92 18.54
CA GLU A 375 -21.77 -28.32 19.89
C GLU A 375 -20.72 -27.37 20.45
N LEU A 376 -19.68 -27.05 19.67
CA LEU A 376 -18.63 -26.11 20.07
C LEU A 376 -19.18 -24.70 20.32
N GLU A 377 -20.07 -24.22 19.44
CA GLU A 377 -20.70 -22.91 19.56
C GLU A 377 -21.65 -22.84 20.77
N LYS A 378 -22.47 -23.87 21.01
CA LYS A 378 -23.35 -23.99 22.19
C LYS A 378 -22.55 -24.04 23.49
N ALA A 379 -21.43 -24.75 23.49
CA ALA A 379 -20.52 -24.81 24.63
C ALA A 379 -19.69 -23.53 24.82
N ARG A 380 -19.72 -22.59 23.86
CA ARG A 380 -18.91 -21.36 23.82
C ARG A 380 -17.41 -21.60 23.95
N LYS A 381 -16.90 -22.67 23.34
CA LYS A 381 -15.48 -23.04 23.39
C LYS A 381 -14.85 -22.97 22.01
N ASN A 382 -13.54 -22.77 22.01
CA ASN A 382 -12.71 -23.10 20.86
C ASN A 382 -12.56 -24.63 20.80
N GLY A 383 -12.23 -25.18 19.64
CA GLY A 383 -12.01 -26.61 19.52
C GLY A 383 -11.53 -27.01 18.13
N THR A 384 -11.44 -28.31 17.94
CA THR A 384 -10.92 -28.93 16.73
C THR A 384 -12.06 -29.63 16.00
N LEU A 385 -12.22 -29.34 14.71
CA LEU A 385 -13.12 -30.08 13.83
C LEU A 385 -12.38 -31.29 13.24
N LEU A 386 -13.04 -32.45 13.23
CA LEU A 386 -12.62 -33.61 12.46
C LEU A 386 -13.26 -33.55 11.06
N LEU A 387 -12.43 -33.51 10.04
CA LEU A 387 -12.84 -33.44 8.64
C LEU A 387 -13.04 -34.86 8.05
N PRO A 388 -13.82 -35.00 6.95
CA PRO A 388 -14.17 -36.30 6.37
C PRO A 388 -12.98 -37.10 5.84
N ASP A 389 -11.90 -36.41 5.47
CA ASP A 389 -10.63 -36.98 5.02
C ASP A 389 -9.72 -37.43 6.18
N GLY A 390 -10.20 -37.34 7.44
CA GLY A 390 -9.47 -37.68 8.65
C GLY A 390 -8.56 -36.57 9.17
N ASP A 391 -8.50 -35.45 8.46
CA ASP A 391 -7.71 -34.29 8.83
C ASP A 391 -8.42 -33.45 9.92
N THR A 392 -7.68 -32.58 10.61
CA THR A 392 -8.25 -31.74 11.67
C THR A 392 -8.10 -30.24 11.40
N LEU A 393 -9.06 -29.43 11.88
CA LEU A 393 -9.01 -27.97 11.77
C LEU A 393 -9.36 -27.29 13.09
N GLU A 394 -8.44 -26.46 13.59
CA GLU A 394 -8.68 -25.60 14.75
C GLU A 394 -9.65 -24.47 14.42
N VAL A 395 -10.72 -24.35 15.21
CA VAL A 395 -11.72 -23.28 15.10
C VAL A 395 -11.82 -22.48 16.38
N THR A 396 -11.95 -21.16 16.23
CA THR A 396 -11.95 -20.23 17.36
C THR A 396 -12.92 -19.08 17.14
N ASN A 397 -13.42 -18.52 18.25
CA ASN A 397 -14.32 -17.37 18.24
C ASN A 397 -15.60 -17.57 17.42
N LEU A 398 -16.20 -18.77 17.47
CA LEU A 398 -17.38 -19.14 16.67
C LEU A 398 -18.56 -18.17 16.90
N HIS A 399 -18.78 -17.74 18.14
CA HIS A 399 -19.85 -16.81 18.52
C HIS A 399 -19.63 -15.35 18.07
N LYS A 400 -18.48 -15.02 17.46
CA LYS A 400 -18.19 -13.64 17.05
C LYS A 400 -19.17 -13.19 15.97
N ILE A 401 -19.92 -12.13 16.23
CA ILE A 401 -20.90 -11.59 15.27
C ILE A 401 -20.17 -10.96 14.08
N PHE A 402 -20.51 -11.39 12.88
CA PHE A 402 -20.00 -10.84 11.62
C PHE A 402 -21.05 -10.00 10.90
N TRP A 403 -22.34 -10.32 11.04
CA TRP A 403 -23.46 -9.55 10.51
C TRP A 403 -24.33 -9.05 11.66
N PRO A 404 -24.16 -7.80 12.13
CA PRO A 404 -24.89 -7.29 13.30
C PRO A 404 -26.41 -7.26 13.11
N GLN A 405 -26.90 -6.86 11.93
CA GLN A 405 -28.33 -6.72 11.66
C GLN A 405 -29.08 -8.07 11.77
N GLY A 406 -28.53 -9.13 11.19
CA GLY A 406 -29.11 -10.47 11.25
C GLY A 406 -28.54 -11.36 12.37
N LYS A 407 -27.62 -10.83 13.18
CA LYS A 407 -26.91 -11.51 14.28
C LYS A 407 -26.13 -12.77 13.86
N GLN A 408 -25.78 -12.91 12.58
CA GLN A 408 -25.01 -14.07 12.12
C GLN A 408 -23.55 -14.01 12.60
N THR A 409 -23.03 -15.15 13.02
CA THR A 409 -21.72 -15.33 13.65
C THR A 409 -20.65 -15.84 12.68
N LYS A 410 -19.41 -15.91 13.14
CA LYS A 410 -18.32 -16.62 12.46
C LYS A 410 -18.62 -18.11 12.34
N GLY A 411 -19.29 -18.71 13.33
CA GLY A 411 -19.82 -20.07 13.26
C GLY A 411 -20.81 -20.22 12.12
N ASP A 412 -21.73 -19.25 11.95
CA ASP A 412 -22.64 -19.22 10.80
C ASP A 412 -21.90 -19.15 9.47
N LEU A 413 -20.84 -18.35 9.37
CA LEU A 413 -20.01 -18.28 8.17
C LEU A 413 -19.35 -19.63 7.84
N ILE A 414 -18.73 -20.27 8.83
CA ILE A 414 -18.06 -21.57 8.62
C ILE A 414 -19.11 -22.64 8.25
N ARG A 415 -20.28 -22.66 8.90
CA ARG A 415 -21.39 -23.55 8.54
C ARG A 415 -21.91 -23.28 7.13
N HIS A 416 -22.00 -22.02 6.72
CA HIS A 416 -22.38 -21.65 5.35
C HIS A 416 -21.39 -22.21 4.33
N TYR A 417 -20.08 -21.99 4.54
CA TYR A 417 -19.06 -22.54 3.64
C TYR A 417 -19.02 -24.06 3.63
N ALA A 418 -19.26 -24.73 4.77
CA ALA A 418 -19.40 -26.18 4.82
C ALA A 418 -20.58 -26.68 3.96
N ARG A 419 -21.75 -26.03 4.06
CA ARG A 419 -22.94 -26.35 3.24
C ARG A 419 -22.71 -26.10 1.75
N MET A 420 -22.02 -25.01 1.42
CA MET A 420 -21.77 -24.63 0.03
C MET A 420 -20.54 -25.31 -0.57
N ALA A 421 -19.77 -26.05 0.22
CA ALA A 421 -18.54 -26.69 -0.23
C ALA A 421 -18.72 -27.56 -1.50
N PRO A 422 -19.78 -28.37 -1.66
CA PRO A 422 -19.97 -29.17 -2.87
C PRO A 422 -20.06 -28.35 -4.16
N PHE A 423 -20.54 -27.10 -4.07
CA PHE A 423 -20.67 -26.19 -5.20
C PHE A 423 -19.44 -25.30 -5.38
N ILE A 424 -18.78 -24.90 -4.29
CA ILE A 424 -17.63 -24.00 -4.32
C ILE A 424 -16.35 -24.75 -4.72
N LEU A 425 -16.13 -25.95 -4.17
CA LEU A 425 -14.90 -26.70 -4.35
C LEU A 425 -14.54 -26.96 -5.82
N PRO A 426 -15.47 -27.35 -6.71
CA PRO A 426 -15.17 -27.50 -8.14
C PRO A 426 -14.67 -26.20 -8.79
N VAL A 427 -15.23 -25.06 -8.41
CA VAL A 427 -14.92 -23.76 -9.01
C VAL A 427 -13.55 -23.25 -8.56
N VAL A 428 -13.20 -23.42 -7.28
CA VAL A 428 -11.91 -22.96 -6.73
C VAL A 428 -10.78 -23.98 -6.88
N HIS A 429 -11.08 -25.17 -7.42
CA HIS A 429 -10.14 -26.28 -7.50
C HIS A 429 -8.88 -25.90 -8.27
N ASN A 430 -7.73 -26.11 -7.63
CA ASN A 430 -6.41 -25.86 -8.19
C ASN A 430 -6.21 -24.42 -8.65
N ARG A 431 -6.89 -23.46 -8.03
CA ARG A 431 -6.75 -22.03 -8.31
C ARG A 431 -6.04 -21.32 -7.16
N PRO A 432 -5.12 -20.38 -7.44
CA PRO A 432 -4.67 -19.42 -6.45
C PRO A 432 -5.85 -18.62 -5.89
N LEU A 433 -5.89 -18.45 -4.57
CA LEU A 433 -6.96 -17.74 -3.88
C LEU A 433 -6.49 -16.41 -3.30
N VAL A 434 -7.39 -15.43 -3.30
CA VAL A 434 -7.27 -14.18 -2.55
C VAL A 434 -8.37 -14.14 -1.49
N MET A 435 -8.01 -13.76 -0.26
CA MET A 435 -8.94 -13.69 0.86
C MET A 435 -9.39 -12.24 1.08
N LYS A 436 -10.68 -11.94 1.01
CA LYS A 436 -11.24 -10.69 1.56
C LYS A 436 -11.58 -10.92 3.03
N ARG A 437 -10.71 -10.45 3.92
CA ARG A 437 -10.84 -10.66 5.37
C ARG A 437 -11.63 -9.53 6.02
N LEU A 438 -12.64 -9.91 6.80
CA LEU A 438 -13.45 -9.03 7.63
C LEU A 438 -13.41 -9.52 9.09
N PRO A 439 -12.25 -9.39 9.78
CA PRO A 439 -12.08 -9.96 11.11
C PRO A 439 -13.09 -9.45 12.14
N ASN A 440 -13.66 -8.26 11.91
CA ASN A 440 -14.57 -7.57 12.83
C ASN A 440 -15.99 -7.41 12.26
N GLY A 441 -16.36 -8.23 11.27
CA GLY A 441 -17.69 -8.20 10.66
C GLY A 441 -17.80 -7.24 9.47
N VAL A 442 -18.97 -7.27 8.81
CA VAL A 442 -19.20 -6.63 7.52
C VAL A 442 -19.26 -5.10 7.56
N ASP A 443 -19.62 -4.53 8.72
CA ASP A 443 -19.68 -3.08 8.91
C ASP A 443 -18.31 -2.46 9.24
N ALA A 444 -17.28 -3.30 9.42
CA ALA A 444 -15.92 -2.88 9.76
C ALA A 444 -15.00 -2.88 8.53
N PRO A 445 -13.87 -2.15 8.57
CA PRO A 445 -12.90 -2.18 7.49
C PRO A 445 -12.42 -3.60 7.18
N PHE A 446 -12.40 -3.94 5.89
CA PHE A 446 -11.87 -5.19 5.37
C PHE A 446 -10.46 -5.00 4.78
N PHE A 447 -9.75 -6.10 4.53
CA PHE A 447 -8.52 -6.08 3.74
C PHE A 447 -8.39 -7.34 2.88
N TYR A 448 -7.72 -7.22 1.73
CA TYR A 448 -7.35 -8.38 0.94
C TYR A 448 -6.03 -8.97 1.45
N GLN A 449 -6.02 -10.28 1.62
CA GLN A 449 -4.84 -11.06 1.95
C GLN A 449 -4.57 -12.04 0.80
N HIS A 450 -3.48 -11.77 0.09
CA HIS A 450 -3.02 -12.60 -1.02
C HIS A 450 -2.01 -13.66 -0.54
N ARG A 451 -1.20 -13.34 0.47
CA ARG A 451 -0.14 -14.19 1.00
C ARG A 451 -0.69 -15.25 1.94
N ALA A 452 -0.30 -16.50 1.72
CA ALA A 452 -0.44 -17.58 2.68
C ALA A 452 0.39 -17.29 3.95
N PRO A 453 0.02 -17.84 5.12
CA PRO A 453 0.91 -17.84 6.28
C PRO A 453 2.27 -18.46 5.94
N ASP A 454 3.34 -18.03 6.63
CA ASP A 454 4.69 -18.59 6.42
C ASP A 454 4.76 -20.10 6.70
N VAL A 455 3.93 -20.56 7.64
CA VAL A 455 3.69 -21.98 7.91
C VAL A 455 2.16 -22.20 7.91
N PRO A 456 1.55 -22.66 6.81
CA PRO A 456 0.15 -23.01 6.80
C PRO A 456 -0.10 -24.26 7.65
N PRO A 457 -1.33 -24.47 8.18
CA PRO A 457 -1.67 -25.71 8.87
C PRO A 457 -1.41 -26.94 7.98
N PRO A 458 -1.00 -28.09 8.54
CA PRO A 458 -0.88 -29.33 7.78
C PRO A 458 -2.16 -29.58 6.98
N GLY A 459 -2.05 -30.01 5.71
CA GLY A 459 -3.20 -30.24 4.83
C GLY A 459 -3.77 -28.99 4.14
N VAL A 460 -3.35 -27.77 4.52
CA VAL A 460 -3.66 -26.54 3.78
C VAL A 460 -2.60 -26.29 2.72
N ARG A 461 -2.96 -26.45 1.44
CA ARG A 461 -2.04 -26.28 0.32
C ARG A 461 -1.69 -24.80 0.11
N SER A 462 -0.39 -24.50 0.08
CA SER A 462 0.11 -23.20 -0.36
C SER A 462 1.26 -23.37 -1.34
N GLU A 463 1.31 -22.55 -2.38
CA GLU A 463 2.37 -22.63 -3.39
C GLU A 463 2.92 -21.26 -3.77
N SER A 464 4.20 -21.23 -4.11
CA SER A 464 4.86 -20.09 -4.72
C SER A 464 4.62 -20.12 -6.22
N LEU A 465 4.16 -19.01 -6.79
CA LEU A 465 3.84 -18.93 -8.21
C LEU A 465 4.97 -18.24 -8.99
N PRO A 466 5.30 -18.70 -10.21
CA PRO A 466 6.29 -18.03 -11.05
C PRO A 466 5.90 -16.56 -11.32
N LYS A 467 6.84 -15.64 -11.13
CA LYS A 467 6.67 -14.19 -11.39
C LYS A 467 5.52 -13.54 -10.60
N ASP A 468 5.22 -14.08 -9.43
CA ASP A 468 4.24 -13.53 -8.51
C ASP A 468 4.94 -12.82 -7.35
N ASP A 469 4.49 -11.61 -7.03
CA ASP A 469 5.05 -10.76 -5.97
C ASP A 469 4.73 -11.25 -4.55
N VAL A 470 3.90 -12.29 -4.46
CA VAL A 470 3.46 -12.91 -3.20
C VAL A 470 4.25 -14.20 -2.98
N PRO A 471 4.98 -14.37 -1.85
CA PRO A 471 5.86 -15.52 -1.63
C PRO A 471 5.19 -16.88 -1.80
N ALA A 472 3.97 -17.04 -1.28
CA ALA A 472 3.12 -18.19 -1.49
C ALA A 472 1.65 -17.79 -1.34
N ARG A 473 0.76 -18.47 -2.05
CA ARG A 473 -0.70 -18.29 -1.99
C ARG A 473 -1.36 -19.57 -1.53
N LEU A 474 -2.51 -19.44 -0.88
CA LEU A 474 -3.37 -20.60 -0.63
C LEU A 474 -3.95 -21.08 -1.97
N ILE A 475 -3.91 -22.39 -2.19
CA ILE A 475 -4.44 -23.02 -3.39
C ILE A 475 -5.76 -23.72 -3.04
N GLY A 476 -6.82 -23.37 -3.77
CA GLY A 476 -8.14 -23.93 -3.56
C GLY A 476 -8.24 -25.40 -4.00
N GLY A 477 -9.26 -26.07 -3.49
CA GLY A 477 -9.58 -27.46 -3.87
C GLY A 477 -9.69 -28.45 -2.72
N SER A 478 -9.43 -28.05 -1.46
CA SER A 478 -9.73 -28.88 -0.30
C SER A 478 -10.74 -28.21 0.63
N LEU A 479 -11.57 -29.03 1.28
CA LEU A 479 -12.50 -28.57 2.30
C LEU A 479 -11.76 -27.88 3.44
N LYS A 480 -10.61 -28.41 3.84
CA LYS A 480 -9.76 -27.83 4.87
C LYS A 480 -9.31 -26.41 4.53
N THR A 481 -8.80 -26.16 3.32
CA THR A 481 -8.39 -24.81 2.90
C THR A 481 -9.60 -23.85 2.91
N LEU A 482 -10.76 -24.30 2.43
CA LEU A 482 -11.98 -23.50 2.41
C LEU A 482 -12.41 -23.08 3.83
N LEU A 483 -12.54 -24.04 4.74
CA LEU A 483 -12.94 -23.78 6.13
C LEU A 483 -11.86 -23.01 6.90
N TYR A 484 -10.58 -23.24 6.61
CA TYR A 484 -9.48 -22.46 7.17
C TYR A 484 -9.57 -20.98 6.79
N MET A 485 -9.86 -20.66 5.53
CA MET A 485 -10.06 -19.27 5.10
C MET A 485 -11.27 -18.62 5.79
N ALA A 486 -12.38 -19.35 5.95
CA ALA A 486 -13.52 -18.87 6.73
C ALA A 486 -13.15 -18.64 8.21
N GLN A 487 -12.36 -19.53 8.80
CA GLN A 487 -11.80 -19.40 10.14
C GLN A 487 -10.83 -18.20 10.27
N LEU A 488 -10.15 -17.81 9.19
CA LEU A 488 -9.41 -16.55 9.12
C LEU A 488 -10.31 -15.32 8.97
N ALA A 489 -11.64 -15.46 9.00
CA ALA A 489 -12.61 -14.40 8.74
C ALA A 489 -12.61 -13.90 7.28
N SER A 490 -12.27 -14.77 6.33
CA SER A 490 -12.47 -14.48 4.91
C SER A 490 -13.93 -14.69 4.57
N ILE A 491 -14.67 -13.60 4.30
CA ILE A 491 -16.07 -13.68 3.88
C ILE A 491 -16.17 -13.89 2.37
N SER A 492 -15.31 -13.23 1.58
CA SER A 492 -15.13 -13.54 0.16
C SER A 492 -13.86 -14.35 -0.06
N MET A 493 -13.92 -15.27 -1.00
CA MET A 493 -12.81 -16.10 -1.45
C MET A 493 -12.74 -15.97 -2.96
N ASP A 494 -11.73 -15.25 -3.44
CA ASP A 494 -11.67 -14.82 -4.83
C ASP A 494 -10.63 -15.68 -5.56
N PRO A 495 -11.08 -16.68 -6.35
CA PRO A 495 -10.17 -17.50 -7.14
C PRO A 495 -9.66 -16.72 -8.34
N TRP A 496 -8.44 -17.02 -8.77
CA TRP A 496 -7.96 -16.57 -10.07
C TRP A 496 -8.79 -17.15 -11.21
N PHE A 497 -8.83 -16.45 -12.35
CA PHE A 497 -9.45 -16.95 -13.57
C PHE A 497 -8.61 -18.00 -14.30
N SER A 498 -7.42 -18.30 -13.82
CA SER A 498 -6.55 -19.40 -14.27
C SER A 498 -6.34 -20.43 -13.15
N THR A 499 -5.80 -21.60 -13.51
CA THR A 499 -5.45 -22.67 -12.57
C THR A 499 -3.94 -22.83 -12.47
N MET A 500 -3.46 -23.57 -11.47
CA MET A 500 -2.04 -23.92 -11.34
C MET A 500 -1.51 -24.73 -12.53
N ALA A 501 -2.39 -25.34 -13.34
CA ALA A 501 -1.97 -26.09 -14.52
C ALA A 501 -1.48 -25.15 -15.65
N ASP A 502 -2.08 -23.97 -15.76
CA ASP A 502 -1.64 -22.92 -16.68
C ASP A 502 -2.05 -21.55 -16.12
N LEU A 503 -1.10 -20.85 -15.51
CA LEU A 503 -1.36 -19.57 -14.86
C LEU A 503 -1.56 -18.43 -15.87
N ASN A 504 -1.11 -18.59 -17.12
CA ASN A 504 -1.12 -17.53 -18.14
C ASN A 504 -2.39 -17.52 -19.00
N SER A 505 -3.20 -18.57 -18.89
CA SER A 505 -4.43 -18.72 -19.65
C SER A 505 -5.64 -18.76 -18.72
N ALA A 506 -6.62 -17.93 -19.01
CA ALA A 506 -7.90 -17.96 -18.33
C ALA A 506 -8.76 -19.09 -18.89
N ASP A 507 -9.50 -19.77 -18.02
CA ASP A 507 -10.56 -20.72 -18.39
C ASP A 507 -11.95 -20.20 -18.02
N GLN A 508 -12.02 -18.96 -17.53
CA GLN A 508 -13.24 -18.21 -17.28
C GLN A 508 -12.94 -16.70 -17.25
N VAL A 509 -13.94 -15.87 -17.46
CA VAL A 509 -13.91 -14.41 -17.21
C VAL A 509 -15.20 -14.00 -16.53
N ALA A 510 -15.26 -12.76 -16.04
CA ALA A 510 -16.50 -12.19 -15.52
C ALA A 510 -16.72 -10.78 -16.07
N ILE A 511 -17.99 -10.44 -16.32
CA ILE A 511 -18.45 -9.06 -16.50
C ILE A 511 -18.98 -8.58 -15.16
N ASP A 512 -18.41 -7.49 -14.65
CA ASP A 512 -18.75 -6.90 -13.36
C ASP A 512 -19.79 -5.79 -13.55
N LEU A 513 -20.97 -5.98 -12.95
CA LEU A 513 -22.11 -5.07 -13.04
C LEU A 513 -22.39 -4.48 -11.65
N ASP A 514 -21.53 -3.54 -11.25
CA ASP A 514 -21.69 -2.77 -10.02
C ASP A 514 -22.44 -1.45 -10.26
N PRO A 515 -23.43 -1.10 -9.41
CA PRO A 515 -24.17 0.14 -9.55
C PRO A 515 -23.28 1.36 -9.34
N GLN A 516 -23.37 2.31 -10.27
CA GLN A 516 -22.79 3.65 -10.12
C GLN A 516 -23.77 4.57 -9.36
N PRO A 517 -23.31 5.71 -8.80
CA PRO A 517 -24.22 6.65 -8.14
C PRO A 517 -25.41 7.02 -9.01
N GLY A 518 -26.63 6.77 -8.51
CA GLY A 518 -27.87 6.99 -9.25
C GLY A 518 -28.41 5.76 -10.00
N ALA A 519 -27.66 4.66 -10.10
CA ALA A 519 -28.14 3.39 -10.64
C ALA A 519 -28.79 2.54 -9.54
N THR A 520 -29.97 1.98 -9.82
CA THR A 520 -30.66 1.04 -8.93
C THR A 520 -30.29 -0.40 -9.29
N PHE A 521 -30.58 -1.34 -8.39
CA PHE A 521 -30.42 -2.77 -8.70
C PHE A 521 -31.30 -3.22 -9.88
N GLU A 522 -32.46 -2.58 -10.10
CA GLU A 522 -33.30 -2.83 -11.29
C GLU A 522 -32.59 -2.45 -12.60
N HIS A 523 -31.79 -1.38 -12.60
CA HIS A 523 -30.92 -1.06 -13.73
C HIS A 523 -29.87 -2.16 -13.95
N ILE A 524 -29.28 -2.69 -12.87
CA ILE A 524 -28.32 -3.81 -12.96
C ILE A 524 -28.98 -5.06 -13.56
N LEU A 525 -30.21 -5.39 -13.16
CA LEU A 525 -30.97 -6.51 -13.75
C LEU A 525 -31.25 -6.29 -15.24
N THR A 526 -31.53 -5.04 -15.64
CA THR A 526 -31.75 -4.68 -17.04
C THR A 526 -30.47 -4.88 -17.86
N VAL A 527 -29.35 -4.34 -17.38
CA VAL A 527 -28.04 -4.50 -18.02
C VAL A 527 -27.61 -5.96 -18.07
N ALA A 528 -27.87 -6.74 -17.01
CA ALA A 528 -27.57 -8.17 -17.00
C ALA A 528 -28.33 -8.95 -18.09
N ARG A 529 -29.60 -8.61 -18.35
CA ARG A 529 -30.38 -9.18 -19.45
C ARG A 529 -29.84 -8.77 -20.81
N TRP A 530 -29.40 -7.53 -20.98
CA TRP A 530 -28.74 -7.10 -22.20
C TRP A 530 -27.42 -7.84 -22.45
N VAL A 531 -26.62 -8.06 -21.40
CA VAL A 531 -25.43 -8.92 -21.49
C VAL A 531 -25.81 -10.33 -21.94
N GLN A 532 -26.86 -10.91 -21.35
CA GLN A 532 -27.37 -12.23 -21.75
C GLN A 532 -27.77 -12.26 -23.24
N GLU A 533 -28.50 -11.26 -23.73
CA GLU A 533 -28.88 -11.16 -25.14
C GLU A 533 -27.66 -11.15 -26.08
N GLU A 534 -26.61 -10.39 -25.74
CA GLU A 534 -25.40 -10.34 -26.57
C GLU A 534 -24.58 -11.63 -26.48
N LEU A 535 -24.57 -12.32 -25.33
CA LEU A 535 -23.95 -13.62 -25.18
C LEU A 535 -24.69 -14.72 -25.96
N ASP A 536 -26.02 -14.71 -25.93
CA ASP A 536 -26.88 -15.66 -26.65
C ASP A 536 -26.70 -15.52 -28.18
N ARG A 537 -26.51 -14.29 -28.68
CA ARG A 537 -26.23 -14.03 -30.11
C ARG A 537 -24.96 -14.71 -30.63
N VAL A 538 -23.96 -14.88 -29.77
CA VAL A 538 -22.70 -15.55 -30.10
C VAL A 538 -22.62 -16.97 -29.53
N ASN A 539 -23.73 -17.49 -28.99
CA ASN A 539 -23.86 -18.82 -28.42
C ASN A 539 -22.82 -19.13 -27.33
N VAL A 540 -22.54 -18.14 -26.48
CA VAL A 540 -21.63 -18.26 -25.34
C VAL A 540 -22.44 -18.24 -24.05
N PRO A 541 -22.32 -19.23 -23.15
CA PRO A 541 -23.08 -19.23 -21.91
C PRO A 541 -22.56 -18.17 -20.92
N GLY A 542 -23.47 -17.53 -20.19
CA GLY A 542 -23.17 -16.63 -19.07
C GLY A 542 -23.92 -17.06 -17.81
N PHE A 543 -23.23 -17.06 -16.67
CA PHE A 543 -23.78 -17.49 -15.38
C PHE A 543 -23.76 -16.32 -14.39
N PRO A 544 -24.92 -15.76 -14.02
CA PRO A 544 -24.98 -14.68 -13.05
C PRO A 544 -24.70 -15.19 -11.63
N LYS A 545 -23.96 -14.40 -10.87
CA LYS A 545 -23.66 -14.59 -9.46
C LYS A 545 -23.72 -13.24 -8.75
N THR A 546 -24.15 -13.20 -7.49
CA THR A 546 -24.05 -11.99 -6.69
C THR A 546 -22.58 -11.56 -6.53
N SER A 547 -22.29 -10.26 -6.63
CA SER A 547 -20.90 -9.76 -6.49
C SER A 547 -20.38 -9.85 -5.05
N GLY A 548 -21.28 -10.09 -4.09
CA GLY A 548 -20.99 -9.98 -2.65
C GLY A 548 -21.04 -8.54 -2.14
N SER A 549 -21.54 -7.60 -2.97
CA SER A 549 -21.86 -6.22 -2.62
C SER A 549 -23.24 -5.83 -3.18
N GLU A 550 -23.35 -4.73 -3.92
CA GLU A 550 -24.62 -4.18 -4.42
C GLU A 550 -24.97 -4.63 -5.86
N GLY A 551 -24.08 -5.38 -6.52
CA GLY A 551 -24.15 -5.72 -7.94
C GLY A 551 -24.19 -7.22 -8.26
N LEU A 552 -23.95 -7.51 -9.54
CA LEU A 552 -23.88 -8.87 -10.10
C LEU A 552 -22.59 -9.06 -10.89
N HIS A 553 -22.05 -10.27 -10.86
CA HIS A 553 -21.03 -10.72 -11.81
C HIS A 553 -21.66 -11.73 -12.78
N ILE A 554 -21.40 -11.59 -14.08
CA ILE A 554 -21.75 -12.59 -15.07
C ILE A 554 -20.48 -13.35 -15.45
N PHE A 555 -20.36 -14.59 -14.97
CA PHE A 555 -19.22 -15.46 -15.27
C PHE A 555 -19.42 -16.16 -16.61
N ILE A 556 -18.37 -16.15 -17.43
CA ILE A 556 -18.37 -16.74 -18.77
C ILE A 556 -17.23 -17.76 -18.82
N PRO A 557 -17.50 -19.05 -19.04
CA PRO A 557 -16.45 -20.04 -19.21
C PRO A 557 -15.71 -19.81 -20.53
N LEU A 558 -14.41 -20.06 -20.54
CA LEU A 558 -13.56 -19.95 -21.72
C LEU A 558 -12.94 -21.31 -22.05
N PRO A 559 -12.66 -21.60 -23.34
CA PRO A 559 -11.83 -22.74 -23.71
C PRO A 559 -10.49 -22.70 -22.98
N ARG A 560 -9.97 -23.88 -22.59
CA ARG A 560 -8.64 -23.97 -21.98
C ARG A 560 -7.58 -23.38 -22.92
N GLY A 561 -6.59 -22.70 -22.34
CA GLY A 561 -5.52 -22.05 -23.11
C GLY A 561 -5.91 -20.67 -23.66
N THR A 562 -7.09 -20.13 -23.31
CA THR A 562 -7.48 -18.78 -23.74
C THR A 562 -6.59 -17.74 -23.04
N PRO A 563 -5.84 -16.91 -23.79
CA PRO A 563 -5.04 -15.85 -23.17
C PRO A 563 -5.93 -14.83 -22.44
N TYR A 564 -5.48 -14.32 -21.30
CA TYR A 564 -6.22 -13.30 -20.53
C TYR A 564 -6.67 -12.10 -21.38
N GLN A 565 -5.81 -11.65 -22.31
CA GLN A 565 -6.13 -10.53 -23.20
C GLN A 565 -7.32 -10.84 -24.12
N ALA A 566 -7.45 -12.08 -24.61
CA ALA A 566 -8.54 -12.49 -25.47
C ALA A 566 -9.87 -12.53 -24.70
N GLY A 567 -9.86 -13.10 -23.49
CA GLY A 567 -11.02 -13.08 -22.59
C GLY A 567 -11.46 -11.66 -22.22
N MET A 568 -10.51 -10.78 -21.91
CA MET A 568 -10.78 -9.37 -21.61
C MET A 568 -11.36 -8.63 -22.84
N LEU A 569 -10.81 -8.86 -24.02
CA LEU A 569 -11.32 -8.26 -25.27
C LEU A 569 -12.75 -8.72 -25.55
N PHE A 570 -13.06 -10.00 -25.33
CA PHE A 570 -14.42 -10.51 -25.45
C PHE A 570 -15.39 -9.77 -24.52
N CYS A 571 -15.06 -9.65 -23.23
CA CYS A 571 -15.86 -8.87 -22.29
C CYS A 571 -16.03 -7.40 -22.72
N GLN A 572 -14.99 -6.77 -23.27
CA GLN A 572 -15.05 -5.38 -23.75
C GLN A 572 -15.98 -5.21 -24.95
N ILE A 573 -15.98 -6.17 -25.88
CA ILE A 573 -16.89 -6.18 -27.04
C ILE A 573 -18.34 -6.28 -26.54
N VAL A 574 -18.62 -7.26 -25.67
CA VAL A 574 -19.97 -7.44 -25.10
C VAL A 574 -20.41 -6.18 -24.35
N ALA A 575 -19.57 -5.62 -23.48
CA ALA A 575 -19.88 -4.40 -22.73
C ALA A 575 -20.13 -3.19 -23.65
N THR A 576 -19.38 -3.07 -24.75
CA THR A 576 -19.55 -1.99 -25.73
C THR A 576 -20.89 -2.12 -26.46
N LEU A 577 -21.25 -3.32 -26.92
CA LEU A 577 -22.54 -3.58 -27.56
C LEU A 577 -23.72 -3.31 -26.61
N VAL A 578 -23.60 -3.72 -25.35
CA VAL A 578 -24.59 -3.43 -24.31
C VAL A 578 -24.73 -1.93 -24.05
N SER A 579 -23.62 -1.18 -24.06
CA SER A 579 -23.64 0.27 -23.82
C SER A 579 -24.33 1.09 -24.93
N MET A 580 -24.60 0.48 -26.08
CA MET A 580 -25.29 1.11 -27.21
C MET A 580 -26.82 0.94 -27.17
N LYS A 581 -27.36 0.21 -26.18
CA LYS A 581 -28.80 -0.05 -26.03
C LYS A 581 -29.53 1.01 -25.20
#